data_AF-A0A239NCR3-F1
#
_entry.id   AF-A0A239NCR3-F1
#
_cell.length_a   1.000
_cell.length_b   1.000
_cell.length_c   1.000
_cell.angle_alpha   90.00
_cell.angle_beta   90.00
_cell.angle_gamma   90.00
#
_symmetry.space_group_name_H-M   'P 1'
#
loop_
_entity.id
_entity.type
_entity.pdbx_description
1 polymer ?
#
loop_
_entity_poly.entity_id
_entity_poly.type
_entity_poly.pdbx_seq_one_letter_code
_entity_poly.pdbx_strand_id
1 'polypeptide(L)' 'MTASPADLPVPEHGLLLTHFLTVRDVAVSRRFYADVFGGEVVMEENPAIVNLTRP' A
#
# COMPACT_ATOMS: atom_id res chain seq x y z
N MET A 1 10.92 -0.39 -11.38
CA MET A 1 11.53 0.47 -10.34
C MET A 1 11.47 -0.32 -9.04
N THR A 2 12.61 -0.65 -8.43
CA THR A 2 12.64 -1.46 -7.20
C THR A 2 12.42 -0.55 -6.00
N ALA A 3 11.36 -0.78 -5.21
CA ALA A 3 11.08 -0.02 -4.00
C ALA A 3 12.25 -0.17 -3.01
N SER A 4 12.71 0.94 -2.44
CA SER A 4 13.70 0.94 -1.36
C SER A 4 12.99 0.68 -0.02
N PRO A 5 13.66 0.12 1.01
CA PRO A 5 13.03 -0.13 2.31
C PRO A 5 12.43 1.12 2.98
N ALA A 6 12.93 2.31 2.62
CA ALA A 6 12.41 3.60 3.07
C ALA A 6 11.05 3.98 2.45
N ASP A 7 10.67 3.37 1.32
CA ASP A 7 9.39 3.62 0.64
C ASP A 7 8.25 2.78 1.24
N LEU A 8 8.60 1.81 2.09
CA LEU A 8 7.62 1.00 2.80
C LEU A 8 7.02 1.82 3.94
N PRO A 9 5.72 1.62 4.25
CA PRO A 9 5.10 2.27 5.40
C PRO A 9 5.77 1.75 6.69
N VAL A 10 6.68 2.56 7.24
CA VAL A 10 7.33 2.34 8.53
C VAL A 10 6.75 3.37 9.50
N PRO A 11 5.94 2.97 10.48
CA PRO A 11 5.42 3.92 11.46
C PRO A 11 6.53 4.39 12.40
N GLU A 12 6.70 5.71 12.57
CA GLU A 12 7.54 6.27 13.64
C GLU A 12 6.85 6.17 15.02
N HIS A 13 5.50 6.16 15.01
CA HIS A 13 4.65 5.98 16.18
C HIS A 13 3.38 5.18 15.80
N GLY A 14 2.88 4.30 16.69
CA GLY A 14 1.66 3.52 16.47
C GLY A 14 1.88 2.06 16.06
N LEU A 15 0.94 1.48 15.29
CA LEU A 15 0.93 0.07 14.88
C LEU A 15 0.84 -0.03 13.35
N LEU A 16 1.74 -0.79 12.71
CA LEU A 16 1.63 -1.17 11.30
C LEU A 16 0.79 -2.44 11.18
N LEU A 17 -0.30 -2.36 10.43
CA LEU A 17 -1.19 -3.49 10.19
C LEU A 17 -1.19 -3.86 8.71
N THR A 18 -0.35 -4.82 8.34
CA THR A 18 -0.21 -5.30 6.96
C THR A 18 -1.23 -6.40 6.67
N HIS A 19 -2.23 -6.10 5.84
CA HIS A 19 -3.19 -7.09 5.35
C HIS A 19 -2.79 -7.59 3.97
N PHE A 20 -2.51 -8.89 3.86
CA PHE A 20 -2.31 -9.53 2.57
C PHE A 20 -3.66 -10.01 2.02
N LEU A 21 -4.00 -9.55 0.83
CA LEU A 21 -5.24 -9.90 0.15
C LEU A 21 -4.93 -10.59 -1.17
N THR A 22 -5.50 -11.78 -1.37
CA THR A 22 -5.51 -12.43 -2.68
C THR A 22 -6.66 -11.86 -3.49
N VAL A 23 -6.33 -11.12 -4.55
CA VAL A 23 -7.30 -10.45 -5.41
C VAL A 23 -7.22 -11.00 -6.82
N ARG A 24 -8.33 -10.92 -7.55
CA ARG A 24 -8.42 -11.40 -8.93
C ARG A 24 -7.67 -10.50 -9.92
N ASP A 25 -7.66 -9.19 -9.63
CA ASP A 25 -6.97 -8.16 -10.40
C ASP A 25 -6.33 -7.16 -9.43
N VAL A 26 -5.00 -7.07 -9.49
CA VAL A 26 -4.20 -6.24 -8.59
C VAL A 26 -4.36 -4.76 -8.93
N ALA A 27 -4.40 -4.39 -10.21
CA ALA A 27 -4.48 -3.00 -10.64
C ALA A 27 -5.82 -2.36 -10.27
N VAL A 28 -6.94 -3.10 -10.48
CA VAL A 28 -8.28 -2.66 -10.08
C VAL A 28 -8.36 -2.51 -8.56
N SER A 29 -7.87 -3.49 -7.82
CA SER A 29 -7.93 -3.49 -6.36
C SER A 29 -7.09 -2.36 -5.76
N ARG A 30 -5.86 -2.16 -6.24
CA ARG A 30 -4.96 -1.08 -5.83
C ARG A 30 -5.62 0.28 -5.98
N ARG A 31 -6.20 0.55 -7.16
CA ARG A 31 -6.91 1.80 -7.44
C ARG A 31 -8.10 1.98 -6.49
N PHE A 32 -8.90 0.93 -6.27
CA PHE A 32 -10.00 0.99 -5.31
C PHE A 32 -9.53 1.33 -3.89
N TYR A 33 -8.51 0.66 -3.37
CA TYR A 33 -7.99 0.92 -2.02
C TYR A 33 -7.37 2.30 -1.88
N ALA A 34 -6.65 2.78 -2.89
CA ALA A 34 -6.11 4.14 -2.89
C ALA A 34 -7.24 5.20 -2.95
N ASP A 35 -8.20 5.04 -3.87
CA ASP A 35 -9.28 6.00 -4.11
C ASP A 35 -10.25 6.08 -2.92
N VAL A 36 -10.64 4.94 -2.33
CA VAL A 36 -11.64 4.88 -1.24
C VAL A 36 -11.07 5.35 0.09
N PHE A 37 -9.84 4.95 0.41
CA PHE A 37 -9.23 5.28 1.70
C PHE A 37 -8.36 6.54 1.64
N GLY A 38 -8.22 7.16 0.46
CA GLY A 38 -7.33 8.30 0.25
C GLY A 38 -5.86 7.95 0.45
N GLY A 39 -5.50 6.68 0.20
CA GLY A 39 -4.15 6.15 0.39
C GLY A 39 -3.23 6.37 -0.80
N GLU A 40 -1.92 6.32 -0.56
CA GLU A 40 -0.88 6.49 -1.58
C GLU A 40 -0.37 5.12 -2.07
N VAL A 41 -0.23 4.97 -3.39
CA VAL A 41 0.38 3.76 -3.98
C VAL A 41 1.89 3.89 -3.90
N VAL A 42 2.53 3.10 -3.04
CA VAL A 42 4.00 3.10 -2.88
C VAL A 42 4.67 2.00 -3.69
N MET A 43 3.96 0.90 -3.96
CA MET A 43 4.44 -0.13 -4.87
C MET A 43 3.30 -0.60 -5.76
N GLU A 44 3.55 -0.56 -7.06
CA GLU A 44 2.52 -0.77 -8.07
C GLU A 44 2.12 -2.24 -8.21
N GLU A 45 3.08 -3.18 -8.20
CA GLU A 45 2.83 -4.60 -8.41
C GLU A 45 3.87 -5.51 -7.71
N ASN A 46 3.43 -6.74 -7.39
CA ASN A 46 4.21 -7.89 -6.92
C ASN A 46 5.03 -7.72 -5.60
N PRO A 47 4.37 -7.58 -4.44
CA PRO A 47 2.95 -7.28 -4.23
C PRO A 47 2.62 -5.80 -4.43
N ALA A 48 1.37 -5.44 -4.73
CA ALA A 48 0.98 -4.03 -4.64
C ALA A 48 0.93 -3.59 -3.17
N ILE A 49 1.40 -2.38 -2.88
CA ILE A 49 1.38 -1.79 -1.53
C ILE A 49 0.75 -0.41 -1.62
N VAL A 50 -0.28 -0.19 -0.78
CA VAL A 50 -0.94 1.10 -0.60
C VAL A 50 -0.76 1.53 0.84
N ASN A 51 -0.22 2.73 1.04
CA ASN A 51 -0.08 3.37 2.34
C ASN A 51 -1.38 4.12 2.67
N LEU A 52 -2.04 3.74 3.76
CA LEU A 52 -3.29 4.35 4.23
C LEU A 52 -3.07 5.40 5.32
N THR A 53 -1.86 5.51 5.86
CA THR A 53 -1.52 6.47 6.90
C THR A 53 -1.02 7.77 6.27
N ARG A 54 -1.71 8.88 6.58
CA ARG A 54 -1.19 10.23 6.35
C ARG A 54 -0.31 10.65 7.55
N PRO A 55 0.72 11.49 7.37
CA PRO A 55 1.38 12.19 8.47
C PRO A 55 0.45 13.18 9.17
#